data_AF-A0A9N9CGT4-F1
#
_entry.id   AF-A0A9N9CGT4-F1
#
_cell.length_a   1.000
_cell.length_b   1.000
_cell.length_c   1.000
_cell.angle_alpha   90.00
_cell.angle_beta   90.00
_cell.angle_gamma   90.00
#
_symmetry.space_group_name_H-M   'P 1'
#
loop_
_entity.id
_entity.type
_entity.pdbx_description
1 polymer ?
#
loop_
_entity_poly.entity_id
_entity_poly.type
_entity_poly.pdbx_seq_one_letter_code
_entity_poly.pdbx_strand_id
1 'polypeptide(L)'
;MLAEPSKYQTKDSSFTPALQRARRPWLVRNALTGLGLLGFVGAVFAYSMYAVKQDDFGDVGMPPLPSQSESDKKIETSAAG
;
A
#
# COMPACT_ATOMS: atom_id res chain seq x y z
N MET A 1 -9.61 -42.07 5.44
CA MET A 1 -8.98 -42.08 6.77
C MET A 1 -9.27 -40.74 7.44
N LEU A 2 -10.24 -40.66 8.33
CA LEU A 2 -10.49 -39.45 9.13
C LEU A 2 -9.55 -39.52 10.34
N ALA A 3 -8.60 -38.59 10.43
CA ALA A 3 -7.64 -38.57 11.52
C ALA A 3 -8.38 -38.32 12.84
N GLU A 4 -8.17 -39.19 13.84
CA GLU A 4 -8.67 -38.93 15.19
C GLU A 4 -8.04 -37.65 15.75
N PRO A 5 -8.84 -36.75 16.36
CA PRO A 5 -8.30 -35.56 16.99
C PRO A 5 -7.39 -35.98 18.16
N SER A 6 -6.15 -35.50 18.12
CA SER A 6 -5.17 -35.78 19.18
C SER A 6 -5.66 -35.24 20.54
N LYS A 7 -5.20 -35.83 21.64
CA LYS A 7 -5.56 -35.43 23.03
C LYS A 7 -5.39 -33.94 23.35
N TYR A 8 -4.60 -33.23 22.55
CA TYR A 8 -4.31 -31.80 22.70
C TYR A 8 -5.19 -30.89 21.83
N GLN A 9 -6.00 -31.45 20.93
CA GLN A 9 -6.90 -30.72 20.05
C GLN A 9 -8.31 -30.71 20.64
N THR A 10 -8.93 -29.53 20.64
CA THR A 10 -10.38 -29.42 20.90
C THR A 10 -11.14 -29.87 19.66
N LYS A 11 -12.33 -30.43 19.85
CA LYS A 11 -13.27 -30.78 18.77
C LYS A 11 -13.55 -29.63 17.80
N ASP A 12 -13.39 -28.39 18.25
CA ASP A 12 -13.78 -27.18 17.54
C ASP A 12 -12.57 -26.44 16.92
N SER A 13 -11.41 -27.08 16.80
CA SER A 13 -10.12 -26.48 16.35
C SER A 13 -9.71 -25.21 17.11
N SER A 14 -10.33 -24.96 18.25
CA SER A 14 -10.13 -23.79 19.09
C SER A 14 -8.97 -24.00 20.07
N PHE A 15 -8.36 -22.90 20.52
CA PHE A 15 -7.33 -22.99 21.54
C PHE A 15 -7.93 -23.47 22.87
N THR A 16 -7.26 -24.41 23.55
CA THR A 16 -7.71 -24.88 24.86
C THR A 16 -7.70 -23.73 25.89
N PRO A 17 -8.61 -23.74 26.89
CA PRO A 17 -8.66 -22.69 27.92
C PRO A 17 -7.34 -22.50 28.68
N ALA A 18 -6.58 -23.59 28.89
CA ALA A 18 -5.26 -23.56 29.49
C ALA A 18 -4.24 -22.79 28.62
N LEU A 19 -4.25 -23.03 27.32
CA LEU A 19 -3.38 -22.38 26.36
C LEU A 19 -3.70 -20.89 26.20
N GLN A 20 -4.98 -20.52 26.18
CA GLN A 20 -5.40 -19.12 26.13
C GLN A 20 -4.88 -18.32 27.33
N ARG A 21 -4.96 -18.89 28.55
CA ARG A 21 -4.43 -18.25 29.77
C ARG A 21 -2.91 -18.04 29.71
N ALA A 22 -2.16 -19.01 29.19
CA ALA A 22 -0.71 -18.90 29.03
C ALA A 22 -0.29 -17.77 28.07
N ARG A 23 -1.14 -17.42 27.09
CA ARG A 23 -0.85 -16.37 26.09
C ARG A 23 -1.31 -14.97 26.49
N ARG A 24 -2.20 -14.84 27.48
CA ARG A 24 -2.72 -13.54 27.97
C ARG A 24 -1.64 -12.49 28.24
N PRO A 25 -0.51 -12.78 28.93
CA PRO A 25 0.47 -11.74 29.24
C PRO A 25 1.24 -11.23 28.01
N TRP A 26 1.36 -12.04 26.96
CA TRP A 26 2.13 -11.71 25.76
C TRP A 26 1.30 -11.01 24.70
N LEU A 27 -0.02 -11.19 24.72
CA LEU A 27 -0.92 -10.60 23.73
C LEU A 27 -0.88 -9.08 23.77
N VAL A 28 -0.92 -8.49 24.97
CA VAL A 28 -0.85 -7.03 25.15
C VAL A 28 0.51 -6.47 24.73
N ARG A 29 1.61 -7.11 25.17
CA ARG A 29 2.97 -6.64 24.86
C ARG A 29 3.28 -6.72 23.38
N ASN A 30 2.90 -7.81 22.71
CA ASN A 30 3.10 -7.99 21.27
C ASN A 30 2.17 -7.09 20.43
N ALA A 31 0.94 -6.86 20.90
CA ALA A 31 0.05 -5.92 20.23
C ALA A 31 0.60 -4.49 20.30
N LEU A 32 1.15 -4.09 21.44
CA LEU A 32 1.70 -2.75 21.64
C LEU A 32 2.95 -2.52 20.78
N THR A 33 3.86 -3.50 20.70
CA THR A 33 5.01 -3.43 19.79
C THR A 33 4.58 -3.44 18.32
N GLY A 34 3.60 -4.28 17.96
CA GLY A 34 3.05 -4.32 16.60
C GLY A 34 2.38 -3.01 16.19
N LEU A 35 1.57 -2.41 17.07
CA LEU A 35 0.94 -1.11 16.85
C LEU A 35 1.99 0.01 16.76
N GLY A 36 3.02 -0.02 17.61
CA GLY A 36 4.13 0.93 17.53
C GLY A 36 4.85 0.85 16.17
N LEU A 37 5.15 -0.36 15.70
CA LEU A 37 5.80 -0.56 14.42
C LEU A 37 4.91 -0.13 13.24
N LEU A 38 3.64 -0.56 13.22
CA LEU A 38 2.69 -0.17 12.17
C LEU A 38 2.45 1.34 12.15
N GLY A 39 2.29 1.96 13.32
CA GLY A 39 2.15 3.40 13.45
C GLY A 39 3.39 4.15 12.97
N PHE A 40 4.59 3.67 13.32
CA PHE A 40 5.85 4.27 12.88
C PHE A 40 6.01 4.19 11.36
N VAL A 41 5.83 3.00 10.77
CA VAL A 41 5.95 2.82 9.31
C VAL A 41 4.88 3.61 8.57
N GLY A 42 3.63 3.58 9.05
CA GLY A 42 2.52 4.35 8.47
C GLY A 42 2.77 5.86 8.54
N ALA A 43 3.32 6.36 9.65
CA ALA A 43 3.67 7.76 9.80
C ALA A 43 4.78 8.19 8.83
N VAL A 44 5.85 7.38 8.69
CA VAL A 44 6.92 7.64 7.73
C VAL A 44 6.38 7.66 6.29
N PHE A 45 5.51 6.70 5.93
CA PHE A 45 4.88 6.64 4.62
C PHE A 45 3.98 7.85 4.35
N ALA A 46 3.09 8.18 5.28
CA ALA A 46 2.20 9.33 5.16
C ALA A 46 2.99 10.65 5.09
N TYR A 47 4.04 10.78 5.90
CA TYR A 47 4.94 11.93 5.87
C TYR A 47 5.66 12.04 4.53
N SER A 48 6.18 10.93 3.99
CA SER A 48 6.77 10.89 2.65
C SER A 48 5.82 11.48 1.61
N MET A 49 4.56 11.01 1.57
CA MET A 49 3.57 11.50 0.62
C MET A 49 3.21 12.97 0.81
N TYR A 50 3.17 13.46 2.05
CA TYR A 50 2.88 14.87 2.35
C TYR A 50 4.06 15.79 2.06
N ALA A 51 5.27 15.34 2.38
CA ALA A 51 6.51 16.08 2.22
C ALA A 51 6.93 16.18 0.75
N VAL A 52 6.59 15.17 -0.07
CA VAL A 52 6.61 15.27 -1.52
C VAL A 52 5.45 16.18 -1.95
N LYS A 53 5.56 17.47 -1.67
CA LYS A 53 4.78 18.49 -2.36
C LYS A 53 5.23 18.45 -3.81
N GLN A 54 4.27 18.31 -4.72
CA GLN A 54 4.53 18.41 -6.15
C GLN A 54 5.22 19.76 -6.38
N ASP A 55 6.39 19.70 -7.02
CA ASP A 55 7.19 20.87 -7.37
C ASP A 55 6.29 21.94 -8.02
N ASP A 56 6.46 23.20 -7.66
CA ASP A 56 5.69 24.29 -8.25
C ASP A 56 6.20 24.56 -9.66
N PHE A 57 5.61 23.86 -10.64
CA PHE A 57 5.93 24.02 -12.06
C PHE A 57 5.42 25.34 -12.65
N GLY A 58 5.07 26.33 -11.82
CA GLY A 58 4.66 27.67 -12.27
C GLY A 58 5.78 28.47 -12.96
N ASP A 59 7.05 28.16 -12.65
CA ASP A 59 8.21 28.83 -13.28
C ASP A 59 8.63 28.20 -14.62
N VAL A 60 8.12 27.01 -14.95
CA VAL A 60 8.36 26.41 -16.27
C VAL A 60 7.24 26.80 -17.22
N GLY A 61 7.57 27.69 -18.17
CA GLY A 61 6.68 28.05 -19.25
C GLY A 61 6.22 26.80 -20.02
N MET A 62 4.92 26.51 -19.99
CA MET A 62 4.35 25.40 -20.74
C MET A 62 4.58 25.65 -22.24
N PRO A 63 5.06 24.65 -23.00
CA PRO A 63 5.16 24.79 -24.43
C PRO A 63 3.76 25.05 -25.01
N PRO A 64 3.63 25.95 -26.00
CA PRO A 64 2.35 26.20 -26.64
C PRO A 64 1.78 24.87 -27.15
N LEU A 65 0.50 24.64 -26.88
CA LEU A 65 -0.24 23.50 -27.43
C LEU A 65 0.02 23.47 -28.94
N PRO A 66 0.38 22.32 -29.53
CA PRO A 66 0.53 22.23 -30.97
C PRO A 66 -0.80 22.66 -31.58
N SER A 67 -0.77 23.81 -32.26
CA SER A 67 -1.92 24.24 -33.02
C SER A 67 -2.18 23.13 -34.05
N GLN A 68 -3.43 22.68 -34.14
CA GLN A 68 -3.87 21.66 -35.13
C GLN A 68 -3.37 21.97 -36.55
N SER A 69 -3.04 23.22 -36.84
CA SER A 69 -2.42 23.69 -38.08
C SER A 69 -1.05 23.08 -38.43
N GLU A 70 -0.28 22.53 -37.47
CA GLU A 70 0.97 21.80 -37.79
C GLU A 70 0.72 20.34 -38.16
N SER A 71 -0.37 19.75 -37.64
CA SER A 71 -0.81 18.40 -38.00
C SER A 71 -1.34 18.36 -39.43
N ASP A 72 -2.11 19.38 -39.82
CA ASP A 72 -2.70 19.48 -41.16
C ASP A 72 -1.63 19.74 -42.24
N LYS A 73 -0.63 20.59 -41.97
CA LYS A 73 0.47 20.85 -42.93
C LYS A 73 1.38 19.64 -43.16
N LYS A 74 1.54 18.78 -42.15
CA LYS A 74 2.33 17.54 -42.29
C LYS A 74 1.61 16.50 -43.17
N ILE A 75 0.28 16.53 -43.20
CA ILE A 75 -0.52 15.63 -44.04
C ILE A 75 -0.50 16.10 -45.50
N GLU A 76 -0.54 17.40 -45.77
CA GLU A 76 -0.50 17.94 -47.15
C GLU A 76 0.87 17.77 -47.82
N THR A 77 1.99 17.93 -47.09
CA THR A 77 3.33 17.80 -47.70
C THR A 77 3.76 16.35 -47.98
N SER A 78 3.05 15.36 -47.42
CA SER A 78 3.29 13.93 -47.67
C SER A 78 2.44 13.36 -48.82
N ALA A 79 1.45 14.11 -49.31
CA ALA A 79 0.56 13.70 -50.41
C ALA A 79 0.99 14.29 -51.78
N ALA A 80 2.02 15.13 -51.81
CA ALA A 80 2.54 15.78 -53.02
C ALA A 80 3.91 15.24 -53.49
N GLY A 81 4.31 14.05 -53.01
CA GLY A 81 5.54 13.35 -53.39
C GLY A 81 5.26 12.06 -54.14
#